data_AF-A0A961PMW5-F1
#
_entry.id   AF-A0A961PMW5-F1
#
_cell.length_a   1.000
_cell.length_b   1.000
_cell.length_c   1.000
_cell.angle_alpha   90.00
_cell.angle_beta   90.00
_cell.angle_gamma   90.00
#
_symmetry.space_group_name_H-M   'P 1'
#
loop_
_entity.id
_entity.type
_entity.pdbx_description
1 polymer ?
#
loop_
_entity_poly.entity_id
_entity_poly.type
_entity_poly.pdbx_seq_one_letter_code
_entity_poly.pdbx_strand_id
1 'polypeptide(L)' 'MSTWARKRFWKTVDVAETPAGFAVHLDGRGIKTPAKSPLVVPTRAMARLIADEWQAQEQDIRPDTMPATRAANA' A
#
# COMPACT_ATOMS: atom_id res chain seq x y z
N MET A 1 3.71 -17.87 8.09
CA MET A 1 3.14 -16.51 7.97
C MET A 1 4.30 -15.54 7.98
N SER A 2 4.69 -14.98 6.83
CA SER A 2 5.92 -14.19 6.71
C SER A 2 5.83 -12.89 7.50
N THR A 3 6.30 -12.90 8.73
CA THR A 3 6.60 -11.73 9.56
C THR A 3 7.84 -11.04 9.01
N TRP A 4 7.71 -10.43 7.83
CA TRP A 4 8.70 -9.48 7.38
C TRP A 4 8.34 -8.12 7.98
N ALA A 5 8.82 -7.88 9.20
CA ALA A 5 8.86 -6.52 9.74
C ALA A 5 9.84 -5.72 8.86
N ARG A 6 9.34 -5.21 7.73
CA ARG A 6 10.10 -4.32 6.87
C ARG A 6 9.98 -2.94 7.52
N LYS A 7 11.13 -2.39 7.89
CA LYS A 7 11.24 -1.01 8.36
C LYS A 7 10.70 -0.06 7.27
N ARG A 8 10.08 1.05 7.65
CA ARG A 8 9.68 2.10 6.70
C ARG A 8 10.90 2.52 5.88
N PHE A 9 10.84 2.30 4.57
CA PHE A 9 11.91 2.64 3.64
C PHE A 9 11.54 3.77 2.69
N TRP A 10 10.31 4.28 2.77
CA TRP A 10 9.78 5.33 1.90
C TRP A 10 9.53 6.63 2.64
N LYS A 11 9.59 7.74 1.89
CA LYS A 11 9.34 9.08 2.42
C LYS A 11 7.97 9.60 2.04
N THR A 12 7.58 9.49 0.77
CA THR A 12 6.29 9.96 0.24
C THR A 12 5.39 8.80 -0.15
N VAL A 13 4.08 9.02 -0.04
CA VAL A 13 3.04 8.09 -0.46
C VAL A 13 2.07 8.84 -1.35
N ASP A 14 1.88 8.34 -2.56
CA ASP A 14 1.07 8.96 -3.60
C ASP A 14 0.08 7.95 -4.19
N VAL A 15 -1.02 8.46 -4.73
CA VAL A 15 -2.01 7.65 -5.45
C VAL A 15 -1.92 8.00 -6.93
N ALA A 16 -1.63 7.00 -7.76
CA ALA A 16 -1.58 7.12 -9.20
C ALA A 16 -2.79 6.44 -9.84
N GLU A 17 -3.38 7.10 -10.84
CA GLU A 17 -4.42 6.48 -11.67
C GLU A 17 -3.76 5.65 -12.77
N THR A 18 -4.30 4.47 -13.00
CA THR A 18 -3.80 3.49 -13.97
C THR A 18 -4.97 2.98 -14.81
N PRO A 19 -4.71 2.39 -16.00
CA PRO A 19 -5.78 1.84 -16.83
C PRO A 19 -6.62 0.75 -16.14
N ALA A 20 -6.08 0.10 -15.10
CA ALA A 20 -6.73 -0.96 -14.34
C ALA A 20 -7.43 -0.46 -13.05
N GLY A 21 -7.32 0.82 -12.71
CA GLY A 21 -7.80 1.40 -11.45
C GLY A 21 -6.76 2.31 -10.80
N PHE A 22 -6.70 2.36 -9.48
CA PHE A 22 -5.81 3.23 -8.73
C PHE A 22 -4.70 2.43 -8.03
N ALA A 23 -3.46 2.82 -8.26
CA ALA A 23 -2.28 2.24 -7.64
C ALA A 23 -1.72 3.17 -6.56
N VAL A 24 -1.14 2.59 -5.52
CA VAL A 24 -0.42 3.34 -4.48
C VAL A 24 1.08 3.28 -4.75
N HIS A 25 1.71 4.45 -4.77
CA HIS A 25 3.13 4.63 -5.04
C HIS A 25 3.84 5.08 -3.76
N LEU A 26 4.95 4.43 -3.43
CA LEU A 26 5.86 4.85 -2.36
C LEU A 26 7.12 5.41 -3.01
N ASP A 27 7.44 6.68 -2.76
CA ASP A 27 8.53 7.41 -3.44
C ASP A 27 8.48 7.23 -4.98
N GLY A 28 7.27 7.29 -5.55
CA GLY A 28 7.04 7.11 -6.99
C GLY A 28 7.08 5.66 -7.47
N ARG A 29 7.31 4.66 -6.60
CA ARG A 29 7.29 3.23 -6.95
C ARG A 29 5.98 2.58 -6.54
N GLY A 30 5.27 2.01 -7.51
CA GLY A 30 4.04 1.24 -7.25
C GLY A 30 4.28 0.07 -6.30
N ILE A 31 3.44 -0.04 -5.27
CA ILE A 31 3.51 -1.14 -4.31
C ILE A 31 2.98 -2.42 -4.93
N LYS A 32 3.58 -3.54 -4.50
CA LYS A 32 3.23 -4.87 -4.97
C LYS A 32 2.72 -5.70 -3.80
N THR A 33 1.76 -6.55 -4.10
CA THR A 33 1.27 -7.57 -3.17
C THR A 33 2.36 -8.61 -2.92
N PRO A 34 2.25 -9.42 -1.85
CA PRO A 34 3.14 -10.57 -1.63
C PRO A 34 3.21 -11.55 -2.81
N ALA A 35 2.16 -11.60 -3.64
CA ALA A 35 2.10 -12.39 -4.87
C ALA A 35 2.87 -11.75 -6.05
N LYS A 36 3.61 -10.65 -5.83
CA LYS A 36 4.31 -9.84 -6.84
C LYS A 36 3.38 -9.13 -7.84
N SER A 37 2.07 -9.14 -7.60
CA SER A 37 1.10 -8.41 -8.43
C SER A 37 1.07 -6.93 -8.04
N PRO A 38 0.85 -6.00 -8.99
CA PRO A 38 0.59 -4.60 -8.66
C PRO A 38 -0.63 -4.48 -7.74
N LEU A 39 -0.52 -3.70 -6.65
CA LEU A 39 -1.69 -3.39 -5.82
C LEU A 39 -2.50 -2.29 -6.50
N VAL A 40 -3.56 -2.70 -7.20
CA VAL A 40 -4.49 -1.79 -7.88
C VAL A 40 -5.87 -2.00 -7.28
N VAL A 41 -6.53 -0.90 -6.91
CA VAL A 41 -7.88 -0.91 -6.37
C VAL A 41 -8.84 -0.17 -7.30
N PRO A 42 -10.13 -0.55 -7.36
CA PRO A 42 -11.05 -0.01 -8.35
C PRO A 42 -11.44 1.45 -8.09
N THR A 43 -11.27 1.95 -6.85
CA THR A 43 -11.72 3.29 -6.47
C THR A 43 -10.59 4.12 -5.87
N ARG A 44 -10.58 5.41 -6.21
CA ARG A 44 -9.61 6.39 -5.67
C ARG A 44 -9.70 6.50 -4.15
N ALA A 45 -10.91 6.41 -3.60
CA ALA A 45 -11.15 6.46 -2.16
C ALA A 45 -10.44 5.30 -1.43
N MET A 46 -10.54 4.08 -1.96
CA MET A 46 -9.82 2.93 -1.41
C MET A 46 -8.30 3.12 -1.50
N ALA A 47 -7.79 3.62 -2.63
CA ALA A 47 -6.36 3.88 -2.78
C ALA A 47 -5.86 4.96 -1.83
N ARG A 48 -6.69 5.99 -1.55
CA ARG A 48 -6.38 7.03 -0.58
C ARG A 48 -6.31 6.48 0.84
N LEU A 49 -7.28 5.66 1.25
CA LEU A 49 -7.25 4.99 2.56
C LEU A 49 -6.00 4.14 2.73
N ILE A 50 -5.63 3.36 1.70
CA ILE A 50 -4.38 2.60 1.69
C ILE A 50 -3.19 3.57 1.81
N ALA A 51 -3.10 4.60 0.99
CA ALA A 51 -2.01 5.58 1.06
C ALA A 51 -1.87 6.20 2.45
N ASP A 52 -2.98 6.57 3.10
CA ASP A 52 -3.00 7.11 4.45
C ASP A 52 -2.49 6.08 5.48
N GLU A 53 -2.88 4.79 5.37
CA GLU A 53 -2.35 3.70 6.20
C GLU A 53 -0.82 3.55 6.06
N TRP A 54 -0.32 3.62 4.82
CA TRP A 54 1.11 3.52 4.51
C TRP A 54 1.89 4.76 4.97
N GLN A 55 1.27 5.94 4.93
CA GLN A 55 1.86 7.18 5.42
C GLN A 55 1.93 7.23 6.96
N ALA A 56 0.94 6.63 7.63
CA ALA A 56 0.84 6.52 9.08
C ALA A 56 1.82 5.50 9.70
N GLN A 57 2.43 4.61 8.91
CA GLN A 57 3.49 3.73 9.42
C GLN A 57 4.72 4.56 9.79
N GLU A 58 5.28 4.39 10.98
CA GLU A 58 6.45 5.16 11.43
C GLU A 58 7.76 4.41 11.21
N GLN A 59 8.08 3.47 12.10
CA GLN A 59 9.35 2.76 12.10
C GLN A 59 9.20 1.38 11.47
N ASP A 60 8.23 0.61 11.93
CA ASP A 60 7.97 -0.75 11.46
C ASP A 60 6.60 -0.81 10.78
N ILE A 61 6.51 -1.57 9.68
CA ILE A 61 5.23 -1.89 9.06
C ILE A 61 4.48 -2.83 9.99
N ARG A 62 3.32 -2.37 10.49
CA ARG A 62 2.42 -3.15 11.33
C ARG A 62 1.19 -3.56 10.52
N PRO A 63 1.10 -4.82 10.04
CA PRO A 63 -0.06 -5.28 9.29
C PRO A 63 -1.39 -5.15 10.05
N ASP A 64 -1.35 -5.15 11.38
CA ASP A 64 -2.52 -4.97 12.24
C ASP A 64 -3.19 -3.61 12.05
N THR A 65 -2.41 -2.57 11.74
CA THR A 65 -2.90 -1.20 11.51
C THR A 65 -3.24 -0.91 10.05
N MET A 66 -3.19 -1.93 9.18
CA MET A 66 -3.41 -1.79 7.73
C MET A 66 -4.56 -2.66 7.21
N PRO A 67 -5.81 -2.50 7.73
CA PRO A 67 -6.96 -3.29 7.31
C PRO A 67 -7.32 -3.09 5.83
N ALA A 68 -7.20 -1.89 5.27
CA ALA A 68 -7.53 -1.64 3.86
C ALA A 68 -6.49 -2.29 2.93
N THR A 69 -5.20 -2.19 3.28
CA THR A 69 -4.13 -2.89 2.56
C THR A 69 -4.31 -4.40 2.63
N ARG A 70 -4.76 -4.94 3.77
CA ARG A 70 -5.05 -6.37 3.92
C ARG A 70 -6.27 -6.78 3.09
N ALA A 71 -7.33 -5.98 3.08
CA ALA A 71 -8.52 -6.23 2.27
C ALA A 71 -8.22 -6.22 0.77
N ALA A 72 -7.30 -5.36 0.31
CA ALA A 72 -6.86 -5.31 -1.08
C ALA A 72 -5.89 -6.45 -1.47
N ASN A 73 -5.37 -7.20 -0.49
CA ASN A 73 -4.50 -8.36 -0.70
C ASN A 73 -5.22 -9.72 -0.51
N ALA A 74 -6.50 -9.72 -0.11
CA ALA A 74 -7.32 -10.92 0.06
C ALA A 74 -7.77 -11.46 -1.31
#